data_AF-A0A540NE60-F1
#
_entry.id   AF-A0A540NE60-F1
#
_cell.length_a   1.000
_cell.length_b   1.000
_cell.length_c   1.000
_cell.angle_alpha   90.00
_cell.angle_beta   90.00
_cell.angle_gamma   90.00
#
_symmetry.space_group_name_H-M   'P 1'
#
loop_
_entity.id
_entity.type
_entity.pdbx_description
1 polymer ?
#
loop_
_entity_poly.entity_id
_entity_poly.type
_entity_poly.pdbx_seq_one_letter_code
_entity_poly.pdbx_strand_id
1 'polypeptide(L)'
;MKKGKEQNLHLSSYIFIDMEIQRPKSDDEYLDQRLKTTLEENVDKVAKVFILMKHYFLFTLIVWDIQKRTMTHYNSKLPRIEGSRDQYFDHALQVRDKIQTIYKDFKSDNTLTIDIESYKTCAQQREDSLDCGIFFIHYAQQVQEGKLIESMFDKEEVFEKKAEIIITLVNYANSYSNGLQGMLEERRKSRTKATILDGHNE
;
A
#
# COMPACT_ATOMS: atom_id res chain seq x y z
N MET A 1 5.79 -3.49 38.38
CA MET A 1 4.77 -3.21 37.36
C MET A 1 5.33 -2.24 36.32
N LYS A 2 5.86 -2.74 35.20
CA LYS A 2 6.14 -1.91 34.02
C LYS A 2 4.85 -1.89 33.20
N LYS A 3 4.13 -0.77 33.23
CA LYS A 3 2.96 -0.55 32.35
C LYS A 3 3.45 -0.72 30.92
N GLY A 4 2.99 -1.77 30.25
CA GLY A 4 3.14 -1.91 28.80
C GLY A 4 2.51 -0.68 28.17
N LYS A 5 3.30 0.11 27.43
CA LYS A 5 2.73 1.03 26.46
C LYS A 5 2.06 0.16 25.43
N GLU A 6 0.72 0.11 25.43
CA GLU A 6 -0.03 -0.19 24.22
C GLU A 6 0.51 0.76 23.16
N GLN A 7 1.34 0.24 22.25
CA GLN A 7 1.54 0.91 20.98
C GLN A 7 0.17 0.84 20.32
N ASN A 8 -0.61 1.91 20.46
CA ASN A 8 -1.67 2.20 19.52
C ASN A 8 -1.01 2.13 18.15
N LEU A 9 -1.12 0.98 17.50
CA LEU A 9 -1.01 0.83 16.05
C LEU A 9 -2.16 1.66 15.50
N HIS A 10 -2.00 2.98 15.54
CA HIS A 10 -2.70 3.87 14.65
C HIS A 10 -2.13 3.54 13.27
N LEU A 11 -2.59 2.41 12.71
CA LEU A 11 -2.69 2.22 11.28
C LEU A 11 -3.58 3.39 10.88
N SER A 12 -2.96 4.51 10.54
CA SER A 12 -3.67 5.56 9.84
C SER A 12 -4.37 4.84 8.69
N SER A 13 -5.69 4.92 8.69
CA SER A 13 -6.50 4.09 7.82
C SER A 13 -6.09 4.41 6.38
N TYR A 14 -5.52 3.45 5.67
CA TYR A 14 -5.05 3.61 4.30
C TYR A 14 -5.60 2.49 3.44
N ILE A 15 -5.89 2.81 2.19
CA ILE A 15 -6.26 1.82 1.18
C ILE A 15 -5.04 1.63 0.28
N PHE A 16 -4.63 0.38 0.06
CA PHE A 16 -3.62 0.01 -0.92
C PHE A 16 -4.27 -0.63 -2.14
N ILE A 17 -4.03 -0.08 -3.33
CA ILE A 17 -4.62 -0.56 -4.59
C ILE A 17 -3.48 -0.91 -5.53
N ASP A 18 -3.43 -2.16 -6.01
CA ASP A 18 -2.53 -2.57 -7.09
C ASP A 18 -3.21 -2.39 -8.45
N MET A 19 -2.60 -1.55 -9.29
CA MET A 19 -3.08 -1.23 -10.64
C MET A 19 -2.01 -1.63 -11.66
N GLU A 20 -2.32 -2.58 -12.54
CA GLU A 20 -1.46 -2.94 -13.66
C GLU A 20 -2.09 -2.50 -14.97
N ILE A 21 -1.29 -1.84 -15.80
CA ILE A 21 -1.77 -1.09 -16.97
C ILE A 21 -1.96 -1.98 -18.19
N GLN A 22 -1.30 -3.14 -18.22
CA GLN A 22 -1.36 -4.09 -19.33
C GLN A 22 -1.93 -5.40 -18.83
N ARG A 23 -3.25 -5.56 -18.95
CA ARG A 23 -3.97 -6.79 -18.60
C ARG A 23 -4.98 -7.18 -19.69
N PRO A 24 -5.42 -8.46 -19.71
CA PRO A 24 -6.56 -8.89 -20.51
C PRO A 24 -7.85 -8.17 -20.09
N LYS A 25 -8.71 -7.82 -21.04
CA LYS A 25 -9.96 -7.07 -20.79
C LYS A 25 -10.90 -7.69 -19.74
N SER A 26 -10.92 -9.02 -19.63
CA SER A 26 -11.76 -9.72 -18.64
C SER A 26 -11.32 -9.44 -17.20
N ASP A 27 -10.02 -9.17 -17.00
CA ASP A 27 -9.47 -8.89 -15.68
C ASP A 27 -9.76 -7.44 -15.27
N ASP A 28 -9.84 -6.53 -16.26
CA ASP A 28 -10.09 -5.10 -16.03
C ASP A 28 -11.46 -4.85 -15.37
N GLU A 29 -12.53 -5.49 -15.85
CA GLU A 29 -13.87 -5.32 -15.26
C GLU A 29 -13.94 -5.81 -13.80
N TYR A 30 -13.33 -6.95 -13.51
CA TYR A 30 -13.26 -7.48 -12.15
C TYR A 30 -12.48 -6.55 -11.21
N LEU A 31 -11.34 -6.05 -11.68
CA LEU A 31 -10.49 -5.13 -10.91
C LEU A 31 -11.17 -3.78 -10.69
N ASP A 32 -11.91 -3.28 -11.68
CA ASP A 32 -12.66 -2.03 -11.58
C ASP A 32 -13.80 -2.14 -10.59
N GLN A 33 -14.52 -3.25 -10.61
CA GLN A 33 -15.53 -3.52 -9.59
C GLN A 33 -14.91 -3.61 -8.19
N ARG A 34 -13.78 -4.31 -8.05
CA ARG A 34 -13.07 -4.41 -6.78
C ARG A 34 -12.54 -3.06 -6.29
N LEU A 35 -12.01 -2.23 -7.19
CA LEU A 35 -11.56 -0.87 -6.91
C LEU A 35 -12.74 -0.02 -6.42
N LYS A 36 -13.86 -0.05 -7.14
CA LYS A 36 -15.09 0.66 -6.77
C LYS A 36 -15.55 0.27 -5.37
N THR A 37 -15.73 -1.02 -5.11
CA THR A 37 -16.14 -1.52 -3.79
C THR A 37 -15.16 -1.11 -2.70
N THR A 38 -13.85 -1.24 -2.95
CA THR A 38 -12.83 -0.88 -1.95
C THR A 38 -12.88 0.62 -1.62
N LEU A 39 -13.01 1.49 -2.62
CA LEU A 39 -13.13 2.93 -2.42
C LEU A 39 -14.44 3.29 -1.71
N GLU A 40 -15.57 2.76 -2.16
CA GLU A 40 -16.89 3.02 -1.59
C GLU A 40 -16.94 2.65 -0.10
N GLU A 41 -16.40 1.49 0.28
CA GLU A 41 -16.43 1.00 1.66
C GLU A 41 -15.48 1.75 2.60
N ASN A 42 -14.43 2.40 2.08
CA ASN A 42 -13.31 2.85 2.92
C ASN A 42 -12.92 4.32 2.76
N VAL A 43 -13.26 5.00 1.66
CA VAL A 43 -12.74 6.34 1.36
C VAL A 43 -13.09 7.37 2.44
N ASP A 44 -14.26 7.26 3.09
CA ASP A 44 -14.66 8.17 4.18
C ASP A 44 -13.96 7.89 5.52
N LYS A 45 -13.29 6.74 5.62
CA LYS A 45 -12.62 6.28 6.85
C LYS A 45 -11.13 6.64 6.85
N VAL A 46 -10.63 7.13 5.72
CA VAL A 46 -9.20 7.36 5.47
C VAL A 46 -8.94 8.81 5.09
N ALA A 47 -7.79 9.35 5.50
CA ALA A 47 -7.36 10.69 5.06
C ALA A 47 -6.65 10.63 3.70
N LYS A 48 -5.94 9.53 3.43
CA LYS A 48 -5.15 9.32 2.22
C LYS A 48 -5.36 7.92 1.67
N VAL A 49 -5.26 7.78 0.35
CA VAL A 49 -5.28 6.51 -0.38
C VAL A 49 -3.95 6.32 -1.09
N PHE A 50 -3.34 5.14 -0.94
CA PHE A 50 -2.06 4.78 -1.54
C PHE A 50 -2.32 3.82 -2.70
N ILE A 51 -1.97 4.21 -3.91
CA ILE A 51 -2.19 3.40 -5.10
C ILE A 51 -0.83 3.01 -5.66
N LEU A 52 -0.54 1.71 -5.62
CA LEU A 52 0.59 1.14 -6.31
C LEU A 52 0.23 0.97 -7.77
N MET A 53 1.01 1.61 -8.63
CA MET A 53 0.89 1.45 -10.07
C MET A 53 2.07 0.65 -10.58
N LYS A 54 1.76 -0.50 -11.19
CA LYS A 54 2.70 -1.41 -11.83
C LYS A 54 2.61 -1.24 -13.35
N HIS A 55 3.76 -1.00 -13.97
CA HIS A 55 3.89 -1.03 -15.42
C HIS A 55 5.08 -1.90 -15.82
N TYR A 56 4.79 -3.07 -16.41
CA TYR A 56 5.77 -4.13 -16.61
C TYR A 56 6.49 -4.52 -15.31
N PHE A 57 7.78 -4.17 -15.19
CA PHE A 57 8.61 -4.45 -14.02
C PHE A 57 8.85 -3.21 -13.14
N LEU A 58 8.24 -2.07 -13.47
CA LEU A 58 8.37 -0.85 -12.67
C LEU A 58 7.16 -0.66 -11.75
N PHE A 59 7.45 -0.38 -10.48
CA PHE A 59 6.48 0.07 -9.50
C PHE A 59 6.63 1.58 -9.26
N THR A 60 5.50 2.27 -9.24
CA THR A 60 5.39 3.69 -8.86
C THR A 60 4.25 3.86 -7.86
N LEU A 61 4.23 4.98 -7.14
CA LEU A 61 3.24 5.26 -6.11
C LEU A 61 2.43 6.50 -6.47
N ILE A 62 1.12 6.43 -6.33
CA ILE A 62 0.24 7.59 -6.32
C ILE A 62 -0.35 7.70 -4.92
N VAL A 63 -0.26 8.88 -4.30
CA VAL A 63 -0.94 9.16 -3.04
C VAL A 63 -2.04 10.17 -3.31
N TRP A 64 -3.27 9.80 -3.00
CA TRP A 64 -4.41 10.70 -3.06
C TRP A 64 -4.72 11.24 -1.67
N ASP A 65 -4.61 12.55 -1.51
CA ASP A 65 -5.13 13.29 -0.35
C ASP A 65 -6.59 13.66 -0.62
N ILE A 66 -7.51 12.98 0.06
CA ILE A 66 -8.95 13.10 -0.20
C ILE A 66 -9.45 14.50 0.15
N GLN A 67 -8.98 15.05 1.27
CA GLN A 67 -9.40 16.37 1.74
C GLN A 67 -8.92 17.47 0.79
N LYS A 68 -7.67 17.39 0.33
CA LYS A 68 -7.10 18.36 -0.61
C LYS A 68 -7.58 18.17 -2.04
N ARG A 69 -8.16 17.00 -2.37
CA ARG A 69 -8.54 16.61 -3.74
C ARG A 69 -7.33 16.62 -4.69
N THR A 70 -6.16 16.24 -4.19
CA THR A 70 -4.91 16.21 -4.95
C THR A 70 -4.26 14.84 -4.89
N MET A 71 -3.70 14.41 -6.01
CA MET A 71 -2.85 13.23 -6.13
C MET A 71 -1.41 13.66 -6.35
N THR A 72 -0.48 12.95 -5.72
CA THR A 72 0.95 13.11 -5.95
C THR A 72 1.52 11.78 -6.45
N HIS A 73 2.18 11.81 -7.60
CA HIS A 73 2.85 10.66 -8.22
C HIS A 73 4.34 10.65 -7.89
N TYR A 74 4.81 9.55 -7.34
CA TYR A 74 6.20 9.29 -6.99
C TYR A 74 6.78 8.21 -7.91
N ASN A 75 7.90 8.54 -8.55
CA ASN A 75 8.56 7.68 -9.51
C ASN A 75 10.07 7.66 -9.24
N SER A 76 10.62 6.47 -8.99
CA SER A 76 12.06 6.28 -8.75
C SER A 76 12.89 6.31 -10.04
N LYS A 77 12.26 6.30 -11.21
CA LYS A 77 12.88 6.41 -12.55
C LYS A 77 12.29 7.59 -13.31
N LEU A 78 12.50 8.79 -12.81
CA LEU A 78 12.21 10.01 -13.54
C LEU A 78 13.11 10.11 -14.78
N PRO A 79 12.62 10.68 -15.89
CA PRO A 79 13.45 10.94 -17.05
C PRO A 79 14.62 11.87 -16.70
N ARG A 80 15.84 11.49 -17.10
CA ARG A 80 17.07 12.24 -16.78
C ARG A 80 17.30 13.46 -17.69
N ILE A 81 16.66 13.49 -18.85
CA ILE A 81 16.76 14.57 -19.81
C ILE A 81 15.66 15.59 -19.50
N GLU A 82 16.03 16.83 -19.24
CA GLU A 82 15.06 17.90 -19.00
C GLU A 82 14.10 18.05 -20.18
N GLY A 83 12.80 18.19 -19.89
CA GLY A 83 11.74 18.27 -20.90
C GLY A 83 11.36 16.94 -21.54
N SER A 84 12.04 15.83 -21.22
CA SER A 84 11.62 14.51 -21.70
C SER A 84 10.35 14.03 -21.00
N ARG A 85 9.52 13.30 -21.75
CA ARG A 85 8.21 12.83 -21.33
C ARG A 85 8.34 11.71 -20.29
N ASP A 86 7.69 11.88 -19.14
CA ASP A 86 7.52 10.82 -18.16
C ASP A 86 6.29 9.97 -18.53
N GLN A 87 6.51 8.88 -19.27
CA GLN A 87 5.44 7.97 -19.65
C GLN A 87 4.67 7.39 -18.46
N TYR A 88 5.31 7.27 -17.29
CA TYR A 88 4.65 6.75 -16.09
C TYR A 88 3.74 7.80 -15.46
N PHE A 89 4.01 9.09 -15.68
CA PHE A 89 3.09 10.15 -15.27
C PHE A 89 1.82 10.17 -16.15
N ASP A 90 1.95 9.89 -17.45
CA ASP A 90 0.77 9.75 -18.33
C ASP A 90 -0.16 8.62 -17.89
N HIS A 91 0.44 7.53 -17.40
CA HIS A 91 -0.29 6.43 -16.80
C HIS A 91 -0.95 6.83 -15.48
N ALA A 92 -0.25 7.61 -14.64
CA ALA A 92 -0.84 8.14 -13.41
C ALA A 92 -2.06 9.04 -13.69
N LEU A 93 -2.05 9.80 -14.78
CA LEU A 93 -3.22 10.57 -15.24
C LEU A 93 -4.42 9.66 -15.56
N GLN A 94 -4.20 8.53 -16.23
CA GLN A 94 -5.27 7.56 -16.52
C GLN A 94 -5.84 6.95 -15.24
N VAL A 95 -4.98 6.61 -14.26
CA VAL A 95 -5.41 6.13 -12.94
C VAL A 95 -6.24 7.19 -12.22
N ARG A 96 -5.81 8.46 -12.24
CA ARG A 96 -6.56 9.58 -11.68
C ARG A 96 -7.94 9.70 -12.33
N ASP A 97 -8.01 9.70 -13.66
CA ASP A 97 -9.27 9.84 -14.40
C ASP A 97 -10.26 8.72 -14.07
N LYS A 98 -9.76 7.47 -13.97
CA LYS A 98 -10.55 6.31 -13.54
C LYS A 98 -11.10 6.47 -12.12
N ILE A 99 -10.23 6.80 -11.15
CA ILE A 99 -10.65 6.99 -9.75
C ILE A 99 -11.64 8.14 -9.62
N GLN A 100 -11.40 9.25 -10.32
CA GLN A 100 -12.32 10.38 -10.34
C GLN A 100 -13.69 9.93 -10.85
N THR A 101 -13.75 9.22 -11.97
CA THR A 101 -15.00 8.71 -12.54
C THR A 101 -15.75 7.83 -11.54
N ILE A 102 -15.06 6.86 -10.93
CA ILE A 102 -15.64 5.96 -9.92
C ILE A 102 -16.16 6.75 -8.72
N TYR A 103 -15.38 7.71 -8.20
CA TYR A 103 -15.78 8.50 -7.05
C TYR A 103 -17.01 9.38 -7.35
N LYS A 104 -17.05 10.03 -8.52
CA LYS A 104 -18.22 10.82 -8.94
C LYS A 104 -19.49 9.98 -8.93
N ASP A 105 -19.40 8.74 -9.41
CA ASP A 105 -20.52 7.79 -9.44
C ASP A 105 -21.03 7.47 -8.03
N PHE A 106 -20.20 6.89 -7.15
CA PHE A 106 -20.69 6.44 -5.83
C PHE A 106 -20.91 7.57 -4.82
N LYS A 107 -20.31 8.76 -5.01
CA LYS A 107 -20.59 9.95 -4.17
C LYS A 107 -21.64 10.87 -4.74
N SER A 108 -22.05 10.66 -6.00
CA SER A 108 -22.91 11.60 -6.74
C SER A 108 -22.36 13.05 -6.77
N ASP A 109 -21.04 13.23 -6.65
CA ASP A 109 -20.37 14.54 -6.73
C ASP A 109 -19.82 14.76 -8.14
N ASN A 110 -20.67 15.21 -9.06
CA ASN A 110 -20.24 15.49 -10.45
C ASN A 110 -19.22 16.64 -10.57
N THR A 111 -19.06 17.45 -9.52
CA THR A 111 -18.17 18.61 -9.50
C THR A 111 -16.74 18.27 -9.08
N LEU A 112 -16.51 17.06 -8.55
CA LEU A 112 -15.17 16.65 -8.12
C LEU A 112 -14.17 16.80 -9.26
N THR A 113 -13.07 17.48 -8.97
CA THR A 113 -11.87 17.46 -9.80
C THR A 113 -10.72 17.09 -8.89
N ILE A 114 -9.94 16.09 -9.31
CA ILE A 114 -8.74 15.66 -8.61
C ILE A 114 -7.55 16.16 -9.42
N ASP A 115 -6.77 17.08 -8.86
CA ASP A 115 -5.52 17.49 -9.50
C ASP A 115 -4.44 16.43 -9.28
N ILE A 116 -3.49 16.30 -10.21
CA ILE A 116 -2.36 15.39 -10.04
C ILE A 116 -1.05 16.05 -10.44
N GLU A 117 -0.03 15.86 -9.62
CA GLU A 117 1.33 16.34 -9.86
C GLU A 117 2.35 15.20 -9.77
N SER A 118 3.50 15.39 -10.42
CA SER A 118 4.65 14.50 -10.33
C SER A 118 5.65 15.05 -9.33
N TYR A 119 6.02 14.27 -8.34
CA TYR A 119 6.97 14.65 -7.31
C TYR A 119 8.41 14.56 -7.84
N LYS A 120 8.98 15.70 -8.26
CA LYS A 120 10.25 15.76 -9.01
C LYS A 120 11.51 15.55 -8.17
N THR A 121 11.42 15.68 -6.85
CA THR A 121 12.59 15.66 -5.94
C THR A 121 12.70 14.38 -5.12
N CYS A 122 11.97 13.32 -5.47
CA CYS A 122 12.08 12.05 -4.77
C CYS A 122 13.39 11.32 -5.11
N ALA A 123 13.91 10.52 -4.17
CA ALA A 123 15.09 9.70 -4.40
C ALA A 123 14.96 8.87 -5.68
N GLN A 124 16.01 8.85 -6.50
CA GLN A 124 16.02 8.14 -7.77
C GLN A 124 16.84 6.84 -7.67
N GLN A 125 16.32 5.76 -8.24
CA GLN A 125 17.04 4.50 -8.33
C GLN A 125 18.04 4.53 -9.49
N ARG A 126 19.02 3.61 -9.47
CA ARG A 126 19.97 3.49 -10.57
C ARG A 126 19.27 2.97 -11.83
N GLU A 127 19.86 3.21 -13.00
CA GLU A 127 19.21 2.86 -14.28
C GLU A 127 19.00 1.35 -14.40
N ASP A 128 19.98 0.58 -13.94
CA ASP A 128 20.07 -0.87 -13.99
C ASP A 128 19.51 -1.57 -12.74
N SER A 129 18.98 -0.82 -11.76
CA SER A 129 18.47 -1.42 -10.53
C SER A 129 17.03 -1.94 -10.68
N LEU A 130 16.74 -3.03 -9.95
CA LEU A 130 15.40 -3.60 -9.76
C LEU A 130 14.80 -3.18 -8.41
N ASP A 131 15.12 -1.98 -7.96
CA ASP A 131 14.89 -1.52 -6.58
C ASP A 131 13.59 -0.73 -6.40
N CYS A 132 12.83 -0.49 -7.47
CA CYS A 132 11.62 0.32 -7.43
C CYS A 132 10.61 -0.08 -6.34
N GLY A 133 10.53 -1.36 -5.97
CA GLY A 133 9.72 -1.82 -4.86
C GLY A 133 10.16 -1.26 -3.49
N ILE A 134 11.47 -1.14 -3.26
CA ILE A 134 12.04 -0.56 -2.04
C ILE A 134 11.77 0.94 -1.99
N PHE A 135 11.94 1.62 -3.12
CA PHE A 135 11.66 3.05 -3.23
C PHE A 135 10.18 3.36 -2.99
N PHE A 136 9.26 2.55 -3.54
CA PHE A 136 7.82 2.71 -3.27
C PHE A 136 7.51 2.60 -1.77
N ILE A 137 8.02 1.56 -1.10
CA ILE A 137 7.78 1.33 0.34
C ILE A 137 8.30 2.53 1.13
N HIS A 138 9.49 3.02 0.80
CA HIS A 138 10.07 4.16 1.46
C HIS A 138 9.25 5.44 1.27
N TYR A 139 8.82 5.76 0.04
CA TYR A 139 7.96 6.92 -0.18
C TYR A 139 6.67 6.80 0.62
N ALA A 140 6.07 5.61 0.64
CA ALA A 140 4.83 5.38 1.37
C ALA A 140 5.01 5.63 2.88
N GLN A 141 6.11 5.13 3.46
CA GLN A 141 6.46 5.35 4.86
C GLN A 141 6.65 6.83 5.19
N GLN A 142 7.41 7.58 4.38
CA GLN A 142 7.64 9.00 4.64
C GLN A 142 6.36 9.82 4.53
N VAL A 143 5.52 9.55 3.52
CA VAL A 143 4.20 10.21 3.41
C VAL A 143 3.30 9.86 4.60
N GLN A 144 3.33 8.60 5.06
CA GLN A 144 2.58 8.17 6.24
C GLN A 144 3.05 8.90 7.50
N GLU A 145 4.35 9.09 7.67
CA GLU A 145 4.96 9.79 8.80
C GLU A 145 4.84 11.33 8.69
N GLY A 146 4.29 11.85 7.58
CA GLY A 146 4.20 13.29 7.32
C GLY A 146 5.57 13.95 7.09
N LYS A 147 6.58 13.17 6.71
CA LYS A 147 7.93 13.64 6.40
C LYS A 147 8.04 14.05 4.93
N LEU A 148 9.00 14.91 4.65
CA LEU A 148 9.43 15.17 3.28
C LEU A 148 10.06 13.92 2.70
N ILE A 149 9.90 13.72 1.39
CA ILE A 149 10.56 12.61 0.71
C ILE A 149 12.05 12.90 0.59
N GLU A 150 12.87 11.98 1.07
CA GLU A 150 14.32 12.09 0.92
C GLU A 150 14.70 12.05 -0.57
N SER A 151 15.64 12.92 -0.96
CA SER A 151 16.00 13.13 -2.36
C SER A 151 17.09 12.19 -2.88
N MET A 152 17.77 11.45 -2.01
CA MET A 152 18.86 10.55 -2.37
C MET A 152 18.95 9.36 -1.43
N PHE A 153 19.43 8.24 -1.96
CA PHE A 153 19.93 7.11 -1.19
C PHE A 153 21.35 6.79 -1.58
N ASP A 154 22.17 6.42 -0.60
CA ASP A 154 23.34 5.61 -0.91
C ASP A 154 22.93 4.14 -1.14
N LYS A 155 23.75 3.41 -1.90
CA LYS A 155 23.56 1.99 -2.19
C LYS A 155 23.49 1.15 -0.91
N GLU A 156 24.25 1.55 0.12
CA GLU A 156 24.24 0.90 1.42
C GLU A 156 22.88 1.05 2.12
N GLU A 157 22.29 2.25 2.10
CA GLU A 157 20.97 2.51 2.68
C GLU A 157 19.86 1.71 1.98
N VAL A 158 19.92 1.58 0.64
CA VAL A 158 18.97 0.72 -0.09
C VAL A 158 19.10 -0.75 0.34
N PHE A 159 20.33 -1.22 0.58
CA PHE A 159 20.58 -2.58 1.05
C PHE A 159 20.07 -2.79 2.49
N GLU A 160 20.31 -1.83 3.39
CA GLU A 160 19.80 -1.86 4.75
C GLU A 160 18.27 -1.89 4.78
N LYS A 161 17.60 -1.05 3.97
CA LYS A 161 16.14 -1.07 3.85
C LYS A 161 15.62 -2.42 3.34
N LYS A 162 16.30 -3.05 2.38
CA LYS A 162 15.95 -4.41 1.94
C LYS A 162 16.05 -5.42 3.09
N ALA A 163 17.14 -5.39 3.84
CA ALA A 163 17.34 -6.28 4.97
C ALA A 163 16.26 -6.07 6.05
N GLU A 164 15.95 -4.81 6.37
CA GLU A 164 14.92 -4.44 7.36
C GLU A 164 13.52 -4.95 6.93
N ILE A 165 13.15 -4.78 5.67
CA ILE A 165 11.87 -5.29 5.14
C ILE A 165 11.80 -6.81 5.24
N ILE A 166 12.86 -7.52 4.85
CA ILE A 166 12.92 -8.99 4.93
C ILE A 166 12.80 -9.45 6.38
N ILE A 167 13.55 -8.85 7.30
CA ILE A 167 13.49 -9.17 8.73
C ILE A 167 12.07 -8.94 9.26
N THR A 168 11.44 -7.82 8.90
CA THR A 168 10.08 -7.50 9.30
C THR A 168 9.08 -8.55 8.81
N LEU A 169 9.17 -8.95 7.55
CA LEU A 169 8.29 -9.98 6.96
C LEU A 169 8.49 -11.35 7.62
N VAL A 170 9.74 -11.76 7.84
CA VAL A 170 10.06 -13.02 8.51
C VAL A 170 9.54 -13.02 9.95
N ASN A 171 9.74 -11.94 10.69
CA ASN A 171 9.23 -11.80 12.06
C ASN A 171 7.70 -11.85 12.10
N TYR A 172 7.03 -11.19 11.15
CA TYR A 172 5.58 -11.23 11.04
C TYR A 172 5.07 -12.65 10.72
N ALA A 173 5.70 -13.34 9.76
CA ALA A 173 5.35 -14.72 9.42
C ALA A 173 5.52 -15.67 10.62
N ASN A 174 6.62 -15.53 11.36
CA ASN A 174 6.88 -16.31 12.56
C ASN A 174 5.85 -16.02 13.66
N SER A 175 5.55 -14.74 13.90
CA SER A 175 4.55 -14.33 14.89
C SER A 175 3.16 -14.87 14.55
N TYR A 176 2.77 -14.79 13.27
CA TYR A 176 1.48 -15.31 12.81
C TYR A 176 1.41 -16.84 12.96
N SER A 177 2.47 -17.55 12.56
CA SER A 177 2.56 -19.02 12.70
C SER A 177 2.46 -19.45 14.16
N ASN A 178 3.21 -18.80 15.05
CA ASN A 178 3.19 -19.07 16.48
C ASN A 178 1.81 -18.80 17.11
N GLY A 179 1.17 -17.68 16.72
CA GLY A 179 -0.18 -17.35 17.18
C GLY A 179 -1.22 -18.39 16.75
N LEU A 180 -1.16 -18.82 15.49
CA LEU A 180 -2.03 -19.87 14.96
C LEU A 180 -1.81 -21.21 15.68
N GLN A 181 -0.56 -21.58 15.91
CA GLN A 181 -0.21 -22.78 16.66
C GLN A 181 -0.76 -22.73 18.09
N GLY A 182 -0.61 -21.60 18.79
CA GLY A 182 -1.17 -21.39 20.12
C GLY A 182 -2.69 -21.58 20.15
N MET A 183 -3.42 -20.96 19.20
CA MET A 183 -4.87 -21.12 19.08
C MET A 183 -5.29 -22.58 18.82
N LEU A 184 -4.52 -23.31 17.99
CA LEU A 184 -4.79 -24.72 17.72
C LEU A 184 -4.55 -25.60 18.95
N GLU A 185 -3.49 -25.33 19.72
CA GLU A 185 -3.19 -26.05 20.96
C GLU A 185 -4.23 -25.78 22.05
N GLU A 186 -4.68 -24.54 22.20
CA GLU A 186 -5.78 -24.19 23.11
C GLU A 186 -7.08 -24.90 22.74
N ARG A 187 -7.44 -24.94 21.45
CA ARG A 187 -8.60 -25.70 20.96
C ARG A 187 -8.48 -27.20 21.20
N ARG A 188 -7.27 -27.78 21.11
CA ARG A 188 -7.04 -29.19 21.44
C ARG A 188 -7.25 -29.42 22.94
N LYS A 189 -6.65 -28.61 23.80
CA LYS A 189 -6.78 -28.71 25.26
C LYS A 189 -8.22 -28.55 25.73
N SER A 190 -8.99 -27.62 25.15
CA SER A 190 -10.40 -27.44 25.50
C SER A 190 -11.28 -28.61 25.08
N ARG A 191 -11.03 -29.21 23.90
CA ARG A 191 -11.70 -30.45 23.47
C ARG A 191 -11.37 -31.62 24.38
N THR A 192 -10.11 -31.83 24.73
CA THR A 192 -9.70 -32.90 25.65
C THR A 192 -10.34 -32.74 27.04
N LYS A 193 -10.45 -31.51 27.55
CA LYS A 193 -11.15 -31.25 28.83
C LYS A 193 -12.64 -31.55 28.76
N ALA A 194 -13.31 -31.23 27.65
CA ALA A 194 -14.74 -31.54 27.47
C ALA A 194 -14.99 -33.06 27.45
N THR A 195 -14.13 -33.84 26.78
CA THR A 195 -14.26 -35.30 26.72
C THR A 195 -14.04 -35.98 28.08
N ILE A 196 -13.19 -35.43 28.95
CA ILE A 196 -12.95 -35.96 30.30
C ILE A 196 -14.13 -35.68 31.24
N LEU A 197 -14.85 -34.56 31.05
CA LEU A 197 -16.04 -34.21 31.85
C LEU A 197 -17.25 -35.08 31.49
N ASP A 198 -17.41 -35.46 30.22
CA ASP A 198 -18.50 -36.35 29.80
C ASP A 198 -18.29 -37.81 30.27
N GLY A 199 -17.05 -38.24 30.48
CA GLY A 199 -16.72 -39.60 30.97
C GLY A 199 -16.79 -39.78 32.50
N HIS A 200 -17.15 -38.75 33.26
CA HIS A 200 -17.29 -38.80 34.72
C HIS A 200 -18.76 -38.72 35.20
N ASN A 201 -19.72 -38.74 34.27
CA ASN A 201 -21.16 -38.77 34.54
C ASN A 201 -21.81 -40.15 34.27
N GLU A 202 -21.03 -41.23 34.27
CA GLU A 202 -21.52 -42.61 34.28
C GLU A 202 -21.31 -43.28 35.65
#